data_AF-A0A4U1AGA9-F1
#
_entry.id   AF-A0A4U1AGA9-F1
#
_cell.length_a   1.000
_cell.length_b   1.000
_cell.length_c   1.000
_cell.angle_alpha   90.00
_cell.angle_beta   90.00
_cell.angle_gamma   90.00
#
_symmetry.space_group_name_H-M   'P 1'
#
loop_
_entity.id
_entity.type
_entity.pdbx_description
1 polymer ?
#
loop_
_entity_poly.entity_id
_entity_poly.type
_entity_poly.pdbx_seq_one_letter_code
_entity_poly.pdbx_strand_id
1 'polypeptide(L)' 'MNAAQKEDLLIEWSLYENHARQAMVKEYQQLRKSGNLDESFLDFLKQKLEIEGYWKKVGLA' A
#
# COMPACT_ATOMS: atom_id res chain seq x y z
N MET A 1 7.10 7.60 5.69
CA MET A 1 6.39 6.68 6.60
C MET A 1 7.28 6.26 7.75
N ASN A 2 6.77 6.28 8.98
CA ASN A 2 7.42 5.71 10.16
C ASN A 2 7.20 4.18 10.25
N ALA A 3 7.78 3.53 11.26
CA ALA A 3 7.67 2.07 11.43
C ALA A 3 6.22 1.60 11.67
N ALA A 4 5.47 2.31 12.52
CA ALA A 4 4.08 1.98 12.83
C ALA A 4 3.17 2.04 11.59
N GLN A 5 3.33 3.06 10.75
CA GLN A 5 2.62 3.19 9.48
C GLN A 5 2.93 2.04 8.50
N LYS A 6 4.18 1.58 8.46
CA LYS A 6 4.56 0.43 7.61
C LYS A 6 3.91 -0.85 8.10
N GLU A 7 3.91 -1.07 9.42
CA GLU A 7 3.31 -2.24 10.04
C GLU A 7 1.80 -2.27 9.83
N ASP A 8 1.11 -1.16 10.13
CA ASP A 8 -0.32 -1.00 9.92
C ASP A 8 -0.70 -1.24 8.45
N LEU A 9 0.05 -0.67 7.51
CA LEU A 9 -0.18 -0.88 6.08
C LEU A 9 -0.07 -2.36 5.66
N LEU A 10 0.90 -3.09 6.21
CA LEU A 10 1.08 -4.51 5.92
C LEU A 10 0.00 -5.37 6.57
N ILE A 11 -0.45 -5.01 7.78
CA ILE A 11 -1.60 -5.64 8.44
C ILE A 11 -2.84 -5.46 7.59
N GLU A 12 -3.17 -4.21 7.23
CA GLU A 12 -4.34 -3.90 6.40
C GLU A 12 -4.30 -4.65 5.06
N TRP A 13 -3.15 -4.67 4.39
CA TRP A 13 -2.98 -5.46 3.17
C TRP A 13 -3.18 -6.97 3.41
N SER A 14 -2.73 -7.50 4.55
CA SER A 14 -2.88 -8.91 4.89
C SER A 14 -4.34 -9.34 5.11
N LEU A 15 -5.24 -8.41 5.46
CA LEU A 15 -6.67 -8.68 5.64
C LEU A 15 -7.40 -8.96 4.33
N TYR A 16 -6.84 -8.55 3.19
CA TYR A 16 -7.40 -8.85 1.87
C TYR A 16 -7.24 -10.32 1.50
N GLU A 17 -8.16 -10.86 0.72
CA GLU A 17 -8.02 -12.20 0.17
C GLU A 17 -6.78 -12.36 -0.72
N ASN A 18 -6.28 -13.59 -0.83
CA ASN A 18 -5.07 -13.89 -1.59
C ASN A 18 -5.16 -13.40 -3.05
N HIS A 19 -6.30 -13.56 -3.70
CA HIS A 19 -6.49 -13.14 -5.09
C HIS A 19 -6.40 -11.61 -5.24
N ALA A 20 -6.93 -10.85 -4.28
CA ALA A 20 -6.87 -9.39 -4.26
C ALA A 20 -5.44 -8.91 -4.00
N ARG A 21 -4.73 -9.52 -3.05
CA ARG A 21 -3.31 -9.21 -2.80
C ARG A 21 -2.44 -9.47 -4.03
N GLN A 22 -2.67 -10.59 -4.73
CA GLN A 22 -1.96 -10.90 -5.97
C GLN A 22 -2.27 -9.91 -7.09
N ALA A 23 -3.51 -9.43 -7.19
CA ALA A 23 -3.89 -8.40 -8.16
C ALA A 23 -3.12 -7.09 -7.90
N MET A 24 -3.04 -6.64 -6.64
CA MET A 24 -2.28 -5.44 -6.25
C MET A 24 -0.78 -5.57 -6.58
N VAL A 25 -0.18 -6.74 -6.33
CA VAL A 25 1.23 -6.99 -6.68
C VAL A 25 1.44 -6.93 -8.20
N LYS A 26 0.53 -7.52 -8.98
CA LYS A 26 0.60 -7.48 -10.45
C LYS A 26 0.47 -6.05 -10.98
N GLU A 27 -0.44 -5.27 -10.43
CA GLU A 27 -0.65 -3.87 -10.78
C GLU A 27 0.63 -3.05 -10.53
N TYR A 28 1.23 -3.17 -9.34
CA TYR A 28 2.51 -2.52 -9.04
C TYR A 28 3.64 -2.91 -10.02
N GLN A 29 3.74 -4.21 -10.35
CA GLN A 29 4.74 -4.70 -11.30
C GLN A 29 4.51 -4.14 -12.71
N GLN A 30 3.26 -4.00 -13.15
CA GLN A 30 2.92 -3.40 -14.44
C GLN A 30 3.29 -1.91 -14.48
N LEU A 31 2.98 -1.17 -13.41
CA LEU A 31 3.34 0.24 -13.28
C LEU A 31 4.86 0.44 -13.35
N ARG A 32 5.65 -0.36 -12.61
CA ARG A 32 7.12 -0.31 -12.70
C ARG A 32 7.65 -0.64 -14.09
N LYS A 33 7.09 -1.64 -14.76
CA LYS A 33 7.51 -2.01 -16.13
C LYS A 33 7.22 -0.91 -17.15
N SER A 34 6.15 -0.13 -16.94
CA SER A 34 5.81 0.99 -17.82
C SER A 34 6.72 2.21 -17.65
N GLY A 35 7.66 2.19 -16.70
CA GLY A 35 8.55 3.32 -16.40
C GLY A 35 7.84 4.51 -15.74
N ASN A 36 6.54 4.39 -15.47
CA ASN A 36 5.70 5.46 -14.91
C ASN A 36 5.80 5.59 -13.39
N LEU A 37 6.61 4.76 -12.72
CA LEU A 37 6.57 4.66 -11.26
C LEU A 37 7.97 4.41 -10.67
N ASP A 38 8.54 5.45 -10.06
CA ASP A 38 9.73 5.35 -9.21
C ASP A 38 9.36 5.06 -7.73
N GLU A 39 8.07 5.00 -7.43
CA GLU A 39 7.58 4.82 -6.06
C GLU A 39 7.83 3.39 -5.52
N SER A 40 7.93 3.27 -4.19
CA SER A 40 8.09 1.96 -3.54
C SER A 40 6.77 1.20 -3.47
N PHE A 41 6.81 -0.12 -3.30
CA PHE A 41 5.58 -0.92 -3.16
C PHE A 41 4.71 -0.46 -1.97
N LEU A 42 5.34 0.05 -0.90
CA LEU A 42 4.60 0.56 0.24
C LEU A 42 3.92 1.90 -0.05
N ASP A 43 4.53 2.76 -0.86
CA ASP A 43 3.88 4.01 -1.30
C ASP A 43 2.70 3.71 -2.22
N PHE A 44 2.87 2.72 -3.12
CA PHE A 44 1.78 2.18 -3.93
C PHE A 44 0.63 1.66 -3.05
N LEU A 45 0.92 0.80 -2.07
CA LEU A 45 -0.10 0.25 -1.17
C LEU A 45 -0.81 1.35 -0.37
N LYS A 46 -0.05 2.33 0.11
CA LYS A 46 -0.60 3.48 0.85
C LYS A 46 -1.62 4.25 0.01
N GLN A 47 -1.33 4.49 -1.26
CA GLN A 47 -2.29 5.11 -2.20
C GLN A 47 -3.45 4.16 -2.50
N LYS A 48 -3.16 2.90 -2.81
CA LYS A 48 -4.16 1.88 -3.22
C LYS A 48 -5.20 1.61 -2.14
N LEU A 49 -4.79 1.63 -0.88
CA LEU A 49 -5.64 1.40 0.29
C LEU A 49 -6.25 2.70 0.85
N GLU A 50 -5.91 3.86 0.29
CA GLU A 50 -6.36 5.19 0.73
C GLU A 50 -6.18 5.42 2.25
N ILE A 51 -5.15 4.81 2.84
CA ILE A 51 -5.02 4.62 4.30
C ILE A 51 -4.67 5.91 5.05
N GLU A 52 -4.16 6.94 4.37
CA GLU A 52 -3.80 8.21 5.01
C GLU A 52 -4.98 8.87 5.71
N GLY A 53 -6.19 8.71 5.16
CA GLY A 53 -7.40 9.24 5.78
C GLY A 53 -7.69 8.58 7.13
N TYR A 54 -7.37 7.30 7.27
CA TYR A 54 -7.48 6.57 8.53
C TYR A 54 -6.38 6.99 9.52
N TRP A 55 -5.11 7.03 9.10
CA TRP A 55 -4.00 7.43 9.98
C TRP A 55 -4.19 8.81 10.59
N LYS A 56 -4.70 9.78 9.83
CA LYS A 56 -5.04 11.11 10.33
C LYS A 56 -6.08 11.07 11.45
N LYS A 57 -7.06 10.17 11.38
CA LYS A 57 -8.12 10.04 12.40
C LYS A 57 -7.61 9.40 13.69
N VAL A 58 -6.68 8.45 13.59
CA VAL A 58 -6.15 7.70 14.75
C VAL A 58 -4.87 8.28 15.33
N GLY A 59 -4.38 9.42 14.80
CA GLY A 59 -3.17 10.08 15.29
C GLY A 59 -1.85 9.42 14.86
N LEU A 60 -1.89 8.63 13.79
CA LEU A 60 -0.71 7.99 13.17
C LEU A 60 -0.09 8.81 12.04
N ALA A 61 -0.49 10.08 11.86
CA ALA A 61 -0.05 10.96 10.75
C ALA A 61 1.38 11.50 10.92
#